data_AF-A0A6N6K9Q7-F1
#
_entry.id   AF-A0A6N6K9Q7-F1
#
_cell.length_a   1.000
_cell.length_b   1.000
_cell.length_c   1.000
_cell.angle_alpha   90.00
_cell.angle_beta   90.00
_cell.angle_gamma   90.00
#
_symmetry.space_group_name_H-M   'P 1'
#
loop_
_entity.id
_entity.type
_entity.pdbx_description
1 polymer ?
#
loop_
_entity_poly.entity_id
_entity_poly.type
_entity_poly.pdbx_seq_one_letter_code
_entity_poly.pdbx_strand_id
1 'polypeptide(L)'
;MSQKQDDIKIVTTQDGSHSLFSQQFGEQYHSKYGAILESRHVFIEAGLFYKFSSSDEVNVLEIGFGSGLNAFLSYLESVNRPKKIYYETMEAFPVSEPDALKLNYPEQLMAEDHASIFQQMHRLPWDAVHQLSPNFHFKKVLKKFEELKESARFDVVYFDAFAPGTQPELWENSMLSLVYEAMRPKGVLVTYSAKGSVKRNLKSLGFQVENIPGPPGKREMIRAIK
;
A
#
# COMPACT_ATOMS: atom_id res chain seq x y z
N MET A 1 -0.57 17.19 -22.00
CA MET A 1 -1.98 17.40 -21.61
C MET A 1 -2.02 17.42 -20.10
N SER A 2 -2.47 18.52 -19.48
CA SER A 2 -2.64 18.59 -18.03
C SER A 2 -3.66 17.52 -17.63
N GLN A 3 -3.23 16.44 -17.00
CA GLN A 3 -4.16 15.49 -16.40
C GLN A 3 -4.92 16.23 -15.30
N LYS A 4 -6.24 16.31 -15.41
CA LYS A 4 -7.09 16.91 -14.38
C LYS A 4 -6.86 16.13 -13.08
N GLN A 5 -6.74 16.87 -11.97
CA GLN A 5 -6.74 16.27 -10.64
C GLN A 5 -8.07 15.53 -10.45
N ASP A 6 -7.99 14.29 -9.97
CA ASP A 6 -9.16 13.44 -9.73
C ASP A 6 -10.13 14.14 -8.77
N ASP A 7 -11.43 14.07 -9.06
CA ASP A 7 -12.47 14.58 -8.16
C ASP A 7 -12.74 13.49 -7.12
N ILE A 8 -12.30 13.72 -5.88
CA ILE A 8 -12.32 12.71 -4.83
C ILE A 8 -13.41 13.05 -3.81
N LYS A 9 -14.18 12.03 -3.42
CA LYS A 9 -15.19 12.15 -2.35
C LYS A 9 -14.84 11.27 -1.16
N ILE A 10 -14.94 11.83 0.04
CA ILE A 10 -14.80 11.05 1.28
C ILE A 10 -16.06 10.22 1.48
N VAL A 11 -15.86 8.95 1.85
CA VAL A 11 -16.93 8.01 2.21
C VAL A 11 -16.57 7.33 3.53
N THR A 12 -17.55 7.04 4.38
CA THR A 12 -17.31 6.32 5.64
C THR A 12 -17.54 4.83 5.44
N THR A 13 -16.57 4.00 5.85
CA THR A 13 -16.68 2.53 5.79
C THR A 13 -17.32 1.98 7.07
N GLN A 14 -17.68 0.69 7.07
CA GLN A 14 -18.40 0.06 8.19
C GLN A 14 -17.60 0.01 9.49
N ASP A 15 -16.26 0.04 9.42
CA ASP A 15 -15.39 0.14 10.60
C ASP A 15 -15.22 1.58 11.12
N GLY A 16 -15.98 2.55 10.59
CA GLY A 16 -15.95 3.96 10.99
C GLY A 16 -14.81 4.79 10.34
N SER A 17 -13.87 4.13 9.65
CA SER A 17 -12.78 4.84 8.98
C SER A 17 -13.24 5.53 7.69
N HIS A 18 -12.58 6.62 7.34
CA HIS A 18 -12.77 7.28 6.05
C HIS A 18 -12.06 6.51 4.93
N SER A 19 -12.73 6.39 3.80
CA SER A 19 -12.15 6.00 2.53
C SER A 19 -12.41 7.12 1.53
N LEU A 20 -11.88 6.95 0.32
CA LEU A 20 -12.02 7.89 -0.78
C LEU A 20 -12.72 7.19 -1.93
N PHE A 21 -13.54 7.92 -2.69
CA PHE A 21 -14.11 7.48 -3.95
C PHE A 21 -13.49 8.30 -5.08
N SER A 22 -12.80 7.63 -6.01
CA SER A 22 -12.26 8.23 -7.22
C SER A 22 -13.37 8.37 -8.25
N GLN A 23 -13.68 9.59 -8.69
CA GLN A 23 -14.60 9.79 -9.83
C GLN A 23 -13.94 9.38 -11.15
N GLN A 24 -12.61 9.54 -11.27
CA GLN A 24 -11.86 9.12 -12.46
C GLN A 24 -11.93 7.60 -12.70
N PHE A 25 -11.77 6.81 -11.64
CA PHE A 25 -11.76 5.34 -11.73
C PHE A 25 -13.12 4.71 -11.40
N GLY A 26 -14.06 5.47 -10.85
CA GLY A 26 -15.38 4.98 -10.46
C GLY A 26 -15.34 3.95 -9.32
N GLU A 27 -14.27 3.95 -8.52
CA GLU A 27 -13.99 2.95 -7.50
C GLU A 27 -13.57 3.60 -6.17
N GLN A 28 -13.86 2.92 -5.06
CA GLN A 28 -13.37 3.30 -3.74
C GLN A 28 -11.93 2.83 -3.53
N TYR A 29 -11.12 3.62 -2.83
CA TYR A 29 -9.74 3.28 -2.50
C TYR A 29 -9.64 2.05 -1.58
N HIS A 30 -10.67 1.79 -0.77
CA HIS A 30 -10.70 0.66 0.16
C HIS A 30 -12.08 0.00 0.16
N SER A 31 -12.14 -1.19 0.76
CA SER A 31 -13.36 -1.95 1.01
C SER A 31 -14.38 -1.15 1.83
N LYS A 32 -15.64 -1.21 1.42
CA LYS A 32 -16.78 -0.68 2.19
C LYS A 32 -16.89 -1.28 3.60
N TYR A 33 -16.33 -2.48 3.83
CA TYR A 33 -16.37 -3.16 5.13
C TYR A 33 -15.41 -2.53 6.14
N GLY A 34 -14.41 -1.77 5.69
CA GLY A 34 -13.48 -1.07 6.57
C GLY A 34 -12.14 -0.81 5.91
N ALA A 35 -11.73 0.47 5.80
CA ALA A 35 -10.42 0.80 5.26
C ALA A 35 -9.31 0.34 6.22
N ILE A 36 -9.41 0.68 7.50
CA ILE A 36 -8.44 0.27 8.52
C ILE A 36 -8.41 -1.25 8.68
N LEU A 37 -9.58 -1.90 8.77
CA LEU A 37 -9.62 -3.36 8.92
C LEU A 37 -8.99 -4.09 7.73
N GLU A 38 -9.27 -3.64 6.50
CA GLU A 38 -8.66 -4.22 5.30
C GLU A 38 -7.14 -4.00 5.29
N SER A 39 -6.68 -2.76 5.46
CA SER A 39 -5.25 -2.43 5.40
C SER A 39 -4.43 -3.13 6.48
N ARG A 40 -4.96 -3.23 7.71
CA ARG A 40 -4.32 -3.97 8.80
C ARG A 40 -4.18 -5.46 8.45
N HIS A 41 -5.26 -6.10 7.99
CA HIS A 41 -5.25 -7.52 7.67
C HIS A 41 -4.35 -7.85 6.47
N VAL A 42 -4.49 -7.08 5.38
CA VAL A 42 -3.86 -7.38 4.09
C VAL A 42 -2.38 -6.99 4.09
N PHE A 43 -2.05 -5.77 4.51
CA PHE A 43 -0.70 -5.22 4.30
C PHE A 43 0.16 -5.38 5.55
N ILE A 44 -0.40 -5.08 6.72
CA ILE A 44 0.36 -5.13 7.98
C ILE A 44 0.53 -6.58 8.46
N GLU A 45 -0.56 -7.31 8.68
CA GLU A 45 -0.50 -8.65 9.27
C GLU A 45 0.04 -9.69 8.29
N ALA A 46 -0.49 -9.74 7.08
CA ALA A 46 -0.05 -10.73 6.09
C ALA A 46 1.28 -10.40 5.40
N GLY A 47 1.69 -9.12 5.38
CA GLY A 47 2.91 -8.65 4.72
C GLY A 47 4.02 -8.26 5.69
N LEU A 48 3.85 -7.11 6.36
CA LEU A 48 4.88 -6.53 7.23
C LEU A 48 5.27 -7.46 8.39
N PHE A 49 4.28 -7.95 9.14
CA PHE A 49 4.52 -8.84 10.28
C PHE A 49 5.08 -10.19 9.84
N TYR A 50 4.62 -10.70 8.68
CA TYR A 50 5.21 -11.88 8.09
C TYR A 50 6.72 -11.70 7.90
N LYS A 51 7.17 -10.54 7.40
CA LYS A 51 8.62 -10.29 7.24
C LYS A 51 9.33 -10.01 8.57
N PHE A 52 8.70 -9.30 9.51
CA PHE A 52 9.26 -9.06 10.86
C PHE A 52 9.60 -10.33 11.64
N SER A 53 8.97 -11.46 11.32
CA SER A 53 9.31 -12.76 11.92
C SER A 53 10.74 -13.21 11.66
N SER A 54 11.38 -12.68 10.61
CA SER A 54 12.70 -13.11 10.14
C SER A 54 13.69 -11.97 9.89
N SER A 55 13.30 -10.71 10.17
CA SER A 55 14.13 -9.53 9.91
C SER A 55 13.81 -8.41 10.89
N ASP A 56 14.84 -7.68 11.30
CA ASP A 56 14.71 -6.48 12.14
C ASP A 56 14.62 -5.19 11.31
N GLU A 57 15.10 -5.24 10.07
CA GLU A 57 14.98 -4.16 9.10
C GLU A 57 14.21 -4.65 7.86
N VAL A 58 13.27 -3.85 7.37
CA VAL A 58 12.42 -4.21 6.23
C VAL A 58 12.31 -3.04 5.26
N ASN A 59 12.57 -3.31 3.98
CA ASN A 59 12.31 -2.39 2.87
C ASN A 59 10.93 -2.68 2.28
N VAL A 60 10.01 -1.73 2.42
CA VAL A 60 8.63 -1.82 1.91
C VAL A 60 8.51 -1.00 0.64
N LEU A 61 7.91 -1.59 -0.40
CA LEU A 61 7.40 -0.86 -1.55
C LEU A 61 5.88 -0.90 -1.52
N GLU A 62 5.23 0.25 -1.66
CA GLU A 62 3.80 0.34 -1.94
C GLU A 62 3.56 0.82 -3.37
N ILE A 63 2.65 0.15 -4.06
CA ILE A 63 2.13 0.57 -5.36
C ILE A 63 0.77 1.24 -5.12
N GLY A 64 0.74 2.58 -5.23
CA GLY A 64 -0.41 3.41 -4.91
C GLY A 64 -0.32 3.98 -3.49
N PHE A 65 0.12 5.23 -3.35
CA PHE A 65 0.14 5.90 -2.03
C PHE A 65 -1.27 6.21 -1.55
N GLY A 66 -2.14 6.61 -2.48
CA GLY A 66 -3.54 6.91 -2.24
C GLY A 66 -3.81 7.77 -1.02
N SER A 67 -4.53 7.19 -0.05
CA SER A 67 -4.94 7.88 1.18
C SER A 67 -3.81 8.01 2.21
N GLY A 68 -2.65 7.37 2.00
CA GLY A 68 -1.55 7.29 2.95
C GLY A 68 -1.78 6.31 4.10
N LEU A 69 -2.87 5.53 4.10
CA LEU A 69 -3.25 4.67 5.21
C LEU A 69 -2.23 3.58 5.51
N ASN A 70 -1.75 2.85 4.49
CA ASN A 70 -0.80 1.76 4.72
C ASN A 70 0.56 2.27 5.22
N ALA A 71 1.00 3.44 4.74
CA ALA A 71 2.20 4.12 5.21
C ALA A 71 2.07 4.55 6.67
N PHE A 72 0.92 5.13 7.04
CA PHE A 72 0.66 5.55 8.42
C PHE A 72 0.57 4.37 9.38
N LEU A 73 -0.15 3.31 9.00
CA LEU A 73 -0.18 2.07 9.77
C LEU A 73 1.22 1.49 9.95
N SER A 74 2.02 1.40 8.88
CA SER A 74 3.40 0.90 8.95
C SER A 74 4.26 1.76 9.88
N TYR A 75 4.09 3.09 9.86
CA TYR A 75 4.74 3.99 10.81
C TYR A 75 4.36 3.67 12.26
N LEU A 76 3.07 3.53 12.57
CA LEU A 76 2.61 3.19 13.92
C LEU A 76 3.20 1.85 14.39
N GLU A 77 3.29 0.86 13.51
CA GLU A 77 3.90 -0.42 13.85
C GLU A 77 5.42 -0.31 14.13
N SER A 78 6.14 0.62 13.48
CA SER A 78 7.55 0.91 13.76
C SER A 78 7.79 1.66 15.08
N VAL A 79 6.77 2.36 15.60
CA VAL A 79 6.79 2.99 16.93
C VAL A 79 6.57 1.93 18.01
N ASN A 80 5.63 1.01 17.75
CA ASN A 80 5.24 -0.04 18.71
C ASN A 80 6.21 -1.23 18.78
N ARG A 81 7.14 -1.35 17.83
CA ARG A 81 8.12 -2.44 17.75
C ARG A 81 9.52 -1.90 17.52
N PRO A 82 10.57 -2.55 18.06
CA PRO A 82 11.95 -2.20 17.77
C PRO A 82 12.38 -2.72 16.39
N LYS A 83 11.63 -2.40 15.33
CA LYS A 83 11.83 -2.84 13.95
C LYS A 83 11.98 -1.63 13.04
N LYS A 84 13.00 -1.63 12.19
CA LYS A 84 13.28 -0.54 11.26
C LYS A 84 12.56 -0.75 9.94
N ILE A 85 11.87 0.28 9.46
CA ILE A 85 11.15 0.27 8.19
C ILE A 85 11.72 1.36 7.29
N TYR A 86 12.09 0.96 6.08
CA TYR A 86 12.35 1.86 4.96
C TYR A 86 11.17 1.74 4.00
N TYR A 87 10.29 2.73 4.04
CA TYR A 87 9.04 2.75 3.30
C TYR A 87 9.18 3.60 2.04
N GLU A 88 8.96 3.00 0.88
CA GLU A 88 8.86 3.68 -0.39
C GLU A 88 7.49 3.45 -1.02
N THR A 89 6.88 4.50 -1.55
CA THR A 89 5.59 4.42 -2.25
C THR A 89 5.64 5.14 -3.58
N MET A 90 4.95 4.60 -4.58
CA MET A 90 4.81 5.20 -5.90
C MET A 90 3.38 5.62 -6.14
N GLU A 91 3.19 6.85 -6.61
CA GLU A 91 1.87 7.41 -6.89
C GLU A 91 1.90 8.20 -8.20
N ALA A 92 0.90 7.98 -9.05
CA ALA A 92 0.74 8.69 -10.31
C ALA A 92 -0.23 9.87 -10.19
N PHE A 93 -1.23 9.76 -9.30
CA PHE A 93 -2.34 10.69 -9.16
C PHE A 93 -2.59 10.97 -7.67
N PRO A 94 -1.73 11.76 -7.00
CA PRO A 94 -1.82 11.92 -5.56
C PRO A 94 -3.10 12.65 -5.14
N VAL A 95 -3.70 12.14 -4.06
CA VAL A 95 -4.75 12.83 -3.32
C VAL A 95 -4.22 14.20 -2.87
N SER A 96 -5.02 15.24 -3.05
CA SER A 96 -4.65 16.59 -2.63
C SER A 96 -4.41 16.63 -1.11
N GLU A 97 -3.46 17.44 -0.65
CA GLU A 97 -3.26 17.60 0.80
C GLU A 97 -4.57 17.99 1.51
N PRO A 98 -5.33 19.02 1.07
CA PRO A 98 -6.58 19.38 1.74
C PRO A 98 -7.60 18.25 1.87
N ASP A 99 -7.65 17.32 0.93
CA ASP A 99 -8.57 16.17 1.01
C ASP A 99 -8.02 15.06 1.88
N ALA A 100 -6.72 14.76 1.79
CA ALA A 100 -6.08 13.78 2.65
C ALA A 100 -6.17 14.16 4.14
N LEU A 101 -6.04 15.46 4.47
CA LEU A 101 -6.10 15.92 5.87
C LEU A 101 -7.51 15.89 6.49
N LYS A 102 -8.55 15.62 5.71
CA LYS A 102 -9.92 15.38 6.21
C LYS A 102 -10.14 13.91 6.62
N LEU A 103 -9.18 13.02 6.33
CA LEU A 103 -9.28 11.61 6.68
C LEU A 103 -9.11 11.43 8.19
N ASN A 104 -10.00 10.66 8.80
CA ASN A 104 -10.06 10.47 10.25
C ASN A 104 -9.10 9.39 10.78
N TYR A 105 -8.02 9.06 10.04
CA TYR A 105 -7.14 7.95 10.42
C TYR A 105 -6.48 8.12 11.79
N PRO A 106 -5.91 9.29 12.15
CA PRO A 106 -5.32 9.45 13.48
C PRO A 106 -6.33 9.23 14.62
N GLU A 107 -7.55 9.74 14.49
CA GLU A 107 -8.62 9.57 15.49
C GLU A 107 -9.10 8.11 15.54
N GLN A 108 -9.43 7.52 14.38
CA GLN A 108 -9.97 6.17 14.32
C GLN A 108 -8.97 5.09 14.75
N LEU A 109 -7.67 5.38 14.68
CA LEU A 109 -6.60 4.51 15.17
C LEU A 109 -6.20 4.80 16.63
N MET A 110 -6.84 5.77 17.30
CA MET A 110 -6.44 6.26 18.63
C MET A 110 -4.95 6.66 18.67
N ALA A 111 -4.51 7.36 17.62
CA ALA A 111 -3.14 7.75 17.34
C ALA A 111 -3.03 9.26 17.06
N GLU A 112 -3.83 10.07 17.76
CA GLU A 112 -3.91 11.52 17.60
C GLU A 112 -2.56 12.21 17.85
N ASP A 113 -1.74 11.67 18.77
CA ASP A 113 -0.36 12.12 19.03
C ASP A 113 0.55 12.00 17.79
N HIS A 114 0.16 11.19 16.80
CA HIS A 114 0.85 11.00 15.53
C HIS A 114 0.15 11.66 14.34
N ALA A 115 -0.90 12.46 14.57
CA ALA A 115 -1.61 13.17 13.49
C ALA A 115 -0.67 14.09 12.67
N SER A 116 0.32 14.71 13.33
CA SER A 116 1.32 15.54 12.66
C SER A 116 2.21 14.75 11.68
N ILE A 117 2.45 13.46 11.95
CA ILE A 117 3.22 12.57 11.09
C ILE A 117 2.40 12.20 9.86
N PHE A 118 1.12 11.87 10.04
CA PHE A 118 0.20 11.64 8.92
C PHE A 118 0.16 12.86 8.00
N GLN A 119 0.02 14.07 8.56
CA GLN A 119 0.06 15.32 7.78
C GLN A 119 1.39 15.49 7.03
N GLN A 120 2.51 15.19 7.68
CA GLN A 120 3.84 15.28 7.06
C GLN A 120 3.97 14.34 5.85
N MET A 121 3.45 13.10 5.90
CA MET A 121 3.50 12.18 4.76
C MET A 121 2.89 12.79 3.49
N HIS A 122 1.82 13.58 3.61
CA HIS A 122 1.19 14.27 2.48
C HIS A 122 1.93 15.55 2.05
N ARG A 123 2.63 16.23 2.96
CA ARG A 123 3.34 17.49 2.70
C ARG A 123 4.77 17.35 2.21
N LEU A 124 5.46 16.29 2.62
CA LEU A 124 6.89 16.14 2.37
C LEU A 124 7.20 16.16 0.87
N PRO A 125 8.35 16.71 0.45
CA PRO A 125 8.77 16.67 -0.94
C PRO A 125 8.85 15.25 -1.50
N TRP A 126 8.42 15.09 -2.74
CA TRP A 126 8.60 13.87 -3.52
C TRP A 126 10.08 13.63 -3.84
N ASP A 127 10.43 12.38 -4.15
CA ASP A 127 11.76 11.94 -4.58
C ASP A 127 12.90 12.17 -3.56
N ALA A 128 12.55 12.32 -2.28
CA ALA A 128 13.51 12.43 -1.18
C ALA A 128 13.15 11.46 -0.04
N VAL A 129 14.19 10.96 0.65
CA VAL A 129 14.02 10.13 1.85
C VAL A 129 13.94 11.06 3.07
N HIS A 130 12.92 10.87 3.88
CA HIS A 130 12.68 11.62 5.11
C HIS A 130 12.61 10.66 6.29
N GLN A 131 13.33 10.95 7.36
CA GLN A 131 13.24 10.16 8.59
C GLN A 131 12.12 10.73 9.48
N LEU A 132 11.01 9.99 9.60
CA LEU A 132 9.84 10.41 10.41
C LEU A 132 9.95 9.95 11.86
N SER A 133 10.74 8.91 12.13
CA SER A 133 11.13 8.47 13.48
C SER A 133 12.48 7.73 13.42
N PRO A 134 13.13 7.39 14.55
CA PRO A 134 14.36 6.60 14.54
C PRO A 134 14.25 5.29 13.73
N ASN A 135 13.05 4.69 13.72
CA ASN A 135 12.79 3.40 13.07
C ASN A 135 12.00 3.51 11.76
N PHE A 136 11.64 4.72 11.28
CA PHE A 136 10.82 4.88 10.07
C PHE A 136 11.41 5.90 9.11
N HIS A 137 11.79 5.43 7.94
CA HIS A 137 12.21 6.24 6.80
C HIS A 137 11.11 6.18 5.75
N PHE A 138 10.74 7.34 5.21
CA PHE A 138 9.64 7.48 4.26
C PHE A 138 10.12 8.18 3.00
N LYS A 139 9.78 7.60 1.85
CA LYS A 139 9.98 8.19 0.53
C LYS A 139 8.71 7.98 -0.29
N LYS A 140 8.25 9.03 -0.95
CA LYS A 140 7.20 8.94 -1.96
C LYS A 140 7.73 9.44 -3.30
N VAL A 141 7.34 8.77 -4.38
CA VAL A 141 7.81 9.04 -5.74
C VAL A 141 6.61 9.33 -6.64
N LEU A 142 6.63 10.49 -7.32
CA LEU A 142 5.54 10.91 -8.20
C LEU A 142 5.81 10.36 -9.60
N LYS A 143 5.53 9.08 -9.78
CA LYS A 143 5.76 8.35 -11.02
C LYS A 143 4.69 7.32 -11.23
N LYS A 144 4.48 6.98 -12.50
CA LYS A 144 3.64 5.83 -12.80
C LYS A 144 4.36 4.54 -12.45
N PHE A 145 3.58 3.49 -12.20
CA PHE A 145 4.10 2.19 -11.82
C PHE A 145 5.00 1.58 -12.91
N GLU A 146 4.76 1.86 -14.20
CA GLU A 146 5.58 1.38 -15.31
C GLU A 146 7.04 1.89 -15.25
N GLU A 147 7.27 2.95 -14.47
CA GLU A 147 8.58 3.57 -14.29
C GLU A 147 9.39 2.96 -13.14
N LEU A 148 8.90 1.90 -12.49
CA LEU A 148 9.64 1.15 -11.49
C LEU A 148 10.88 0.49 -12.14
N LYS A 149 12.07 0.88 -11.68
CA LYS A 149 13.36 0.40 -12.21
C LYS A 149 14.26 -0.23 -11.14
N GLU A 150 13.76 -0.35 -9.92
CA GLU A 150 14.51 -0.94 -8.82
C GLU A 150 14.74 -2.43 -9.06
N SER A 151 15.84 -2.95 -8.53
CA SER A 151 16.17 -4.37 -8.62
C SER A 151 16.64 -4.88 -7.25
N ALA A 152 16.08 -6.01 -6.80
CA ALA A 152 16.45 -6.69 -5.57
C ALA A 152 16.57 -5.78 -4.32
N ARG A 153 15.62 -4.86 -4.17
CA ARG A 153 15.62 -3.83 -3.13
C ARG A 153 14.61 -4.09 -2.02
N PHE A 154 13.42 -4.58 -2.36
CA PHE A 154 12.29 -4.63 -1.43
C PHE A 154 12.07 -6.01 -0.83
N ASP A 155 11.81 -6.01 0.48
CA ASP A 155 11.53 -7.19 1.28
C ASP A 155 10.01 -7.48 1.33
N VAL A 156 9.19 -6.43 1.28
CA VAL A 156 7.74 -6.50 1.26
C VAL A 156 7.19 -5.57 0.19
N VAL A 157 6.20 -6.03 -0.59
CA VAL A 157 5.46 -5.20 -1.53
C VAL A 157 3.99 -5.20 -1.16
N TYR A 158 3.45 -4.01 -0.89
CA TYR A 158 2.03 -3.75 -0.81
C TYR A 158 1.54 -3.45 -2.22
N PHE A 159 0.92 -4.44 -2.86
CA PHE A 159 0.35 -4.25 -4.18
C PHE A 159 -1.10 -3.78 -4.03
N ASP A 160 -1.26 -2.46 -3.85
CA ASP A 160 -2.52 -1.78 -3.53
C ASP A 160 -3.03 -0.90 -4.69
N ALA A 161 -2.95 -1.47 -5.90
CA ALA A 161 -3.57 -0.86 -7.07
C ALA A 161 -5.10 -1.02 -7.04
N PHE A 162 -5.82 -0.19 -7.81
CA PHE A 162 -7.25 -0.42 -8.07
C PHE A 162 -7.49 -1.80 -8.68
N ALA A 163 -8.70 -2.32 -8.50
CA ALA A 163 -8.99 -3.72 -8.76
C ALA A 163 -8.69 -4.10 -10.21
N PRO A 164 -8.39 -5.38 -10.52
CA PRO A 164 -8.08 -5.78 -11.90
C PRO A 164 -9.24 -5.61 -12.89
N GLY A 165 -10.43 -5.23 -12.43
CA GLY A 165 -11.54 -4.85 -13.32
C GLY A 165 -11.50 -3.38 -13.73
N THR A 166 -10.86 -2.54 -12.92
CA THR A 166 -10.80 -1.09 -13.05
C THR A 166 -9.51 -0.66 -13.74
N GLN A 167 -8.39 -1.25 -13.33
CA GLN A 167 -7.07 -1.00 -13.93
C GLN A 167 -6.39 -2.32 -14.32
N PRO A 168 -6.94 -3.09 -15.28
CA PRO A 168 -6.41 -4.41 -15.65
C PRO A 168 -4.93 -4.39 -16.05
N GLU A 169 -4.46 -3.29 -16.65
CA GLU A 169 -3.09 -3.09 -17.13
C GLU A 169 -2.05 -3.28 -16.01
N LEU A 170 -2.35 -2.84 -14.78
CA LEU A 170 -1.42 -2.93 -13.65
C LEU A 170 -1.22 -4.39 -13.19
N TRP A 171 -2.12 -5.29 -13.56
CA TRP A 171 -2.12 -6.71 -13.13
C TRP A 171 -1.61 -7.66 -14.22
N GLU A 172 -1.17 -7.12 -15.36
CA GLU A 172 -0.55 -7.89 -16.42
C GLU A 172 0.86 -8.36 -16.05
N ASN A 173 1.33 -9.42 -16.72
CA ASN A 173 2.66 -9.97 -16.49
C ASN A 173 3.78 -8.94 -16.69
N SER A 174 3.63 -8.02 -17.63
CA SER A 174 4.57 -6.93 -17.90
C SER A 174 4.76 -6.00 -16.69
N MET A 175 3.71 -5.79 -15.91
CA MET A 175 3.73 -4.94 -14.72
C MET A 175 4.17 -5.70 -13.49
N LEU A 176 3.63 -6.91 -13.30
CA LEU A 176 4.00 -7.77 -12.18
C LEU A 176 5.47 -8.22 -12.26
N SER A 177 6.07 -8.29 -13.45
CA SER A 177 7.50 -8.60 -13.59
C SER A 177 8.39 -7.48 -13.04
N LEU A 178 8.01 -6.20 -13.18
CA LEU A 178 8.75 -5.09 -12.58
C LEU A 178 8.81 -5.23 -11.05
N VAL A 179 7.71 -5.67 -10.45
CA VAL A 179 7.65 -5.94 -9.00
C VAL A 179 8.49 -7.15 -8.64
N TYR A 180 8.39 -8.23 -9.41
CA TYR A 180 9.24 -9.40 -9.22
C TYR A 180 10.72 -9.00 -9.22
N GLU A 181 11.18 -8.23 -10.20
CA GLU A 181 12.57 -7.76 -10.29
C GLU A 181 12.97 -6.85 -9.12
N ALA A 182 12.09 -5.94 -8.71
CA ALA A 182 12.33 -5.01 -7.60
C ALA A 182 12.44 -5.72 -6.23
N MET A 183 11.87 -6.92 -6.09
CA MET A 183 11.89 -7.69 -4.86
C MET A 183 13.19 -8.47 -4.65
N ARG A 184 13.64 -8.52 -3.40
CA ARG A 184 14.71 -9.42 -2.96
C ARG A 184 14.24 -10.88 -3.00
N PRO A 185 15.17 -11.85 -3.12
CA PRO A 185 14.84 -13.26 -2.86
C PRO A 185 14.19 -13.42 -1.48
N LYS A 186 13.14 -14.25 -1.37
CA LYS A 186 12.30 -14.39 -0.17
C LYS A 186 11.58 -13.10 0.24
N GLY A 187 11.45 -12.15 -0.68
CA GLY A 187 10.56 -11.02 -0.55
C GLY A 187 9.11 -11.47 -0.66
N VAL A 188 8.19 -10.73 -0.05
CA VAL A 188 6.76 -11.06 -0.04
C VAL A 188 5.93 -9.96 -0.66
N LEU A 189 5.05 -10.31 -1.58
CA LEU A 189 4.01 -9.45 -2.13
C LEU A 189 2.69 -9.82 -1.47
N VAL A 190 1.93 -8.82 -1.04
CA VAL A 190 0.56 -8.99 -0.53
C VAL A 190 -0.40 -8.08 -1.28
N THR A 191 -1.61 -8.59 -1.51
CA THR A 191 -2.68 -7.85 -2.15
C THR A 191 -4.04 -8.39 -1.74
N TYR A 192 -5.03 -7.51 -1.65
CA TYR A 192 -6.42 -7.89 -1.37
C TYR A 192 -7.04 -8.71 -2.51
N SER A 193 -6.49 -8.61 -3.73
CA SER A 193 -7.04 -9.27 -4.91
C SER A 193 -6.82 -10.78 -4.84
N ALA A 194 -7.86 -11.55 -5.18
CA ALA A 194 -7.80 -13.00 -5.27
C ALA A 194 -8.19 -13.54 -6.65
N LYS A 195 -8.19 -12.68 -7.69
CA LYS A 195 -8.59 -13.09 -9.05
C LYS A 195 -7.68 -14.20 -9.58
N GLY A 196 -8.29 -15.20 -10.22
CA GLY A 196 -7.55 -16.33 -10.79
C GLY A 196 -6.52 -15.94 -11.86
N SER A 197 -6.77 -14.87 -12.63
CA SER A 197 -5.79 -14.31 -13.58
C SER A 197 -4.54 -13.80 -12.87
N VAL A 198 -4.69 -13.04 -11.79
CA VAL A 198 -3.58 -12.52 -10.98
C VAL A 198 -2.74 -13.66 -10.41
N LYS A 199 -3.38 -14.71 -9.86
CA LYS A 199 -2.68 -15.90 -9.34
C LYS A 199 -1.85 -16.59 -10.43
N ARG A 200 -2.39 -16.73 -11.64
CA ARG A 200 -1.66 -17.36 -12.77
C ARG A 200 -0.47 -16.50 -13.21
N ASN A 201 -0.67 -15.20 -13.30
CA ASN A 201 0.38 -14.25 -13.69
C ASN A 201 1.54 -14.29 -12.69
N LEU A 202 1.26 -14.17 -11.40
CA LEU A 202 2.27 -14.27 -10.34
C LEU A 202 3.03 -15.61 -10.39
N LYS A 203 2.33 -16.74 -10.52
CA LYS A 203 2.97 -18.06 -10.66
C LYS A 203 3.86 -18.15 -11.91
N SER A 204 3.43 -17.55 -13.03
CA SER A 204 4.21 -17.58 -14.28
C SER A 204 5.52 -16.80 -14.18
N LEU A 205 5.61 -15.84 -13.26
CA LEU A 205 6.82 -15.08 -12.95
C LEU A 205 7.75 -15.78 -11.94
N GLY A 206 7.32 -16.92 -11.38
CA GLY A 206 8.09 -17.68 -10.42
C GLY A 206 7.73 -17.44 -8.95
N PHE A 207 6.70 -16.65 -8.65
CA PHE A 207 6.22 -16.51 -7.27
C PHE A 207 5.60 -17.82 -6.75
N GLN A 208 5.93 -18.17 -5.51
CA GLN A 208 5.14 -19.11 -4.72
C GLN A 208 3.90 -18.39 -4.19
N VAL A 209 2.74 -18.67 -4.79
CA VAL A 209 1.46 -18.03 -4.46
C VAL A 209 0.68 -18.84 -3.42
N GLU A 210 0.36 -18.20 -2.31
CA GLU A 210 -0.49 -18.69 -1.23
C GLU A 210 -1.84 -17.97 -1.25
N ASN A 211 -2.92 -18.75 -1.15
CA ASN A 211 -4.26 -18.21 -0.88
C ASN A 211 -4.46 -18.23 0.62
N ILE A 212 -4.57 -17.05 1.24
CA ILE A 212 -4.79 -16.91 2.68
C ILE A 212 -6.16 -16.27 2.95
N PRO A 213 -6.72 -16.38 4.17
CA PRO A 213 -8.00 -15.77 4.50
C PRO A 213 -8.01 -14.28 4.18
N GLY A 214 -9.08 -13.80 3.54
CA GLY A 214 -9.24 -12.39 3.18
C GLY A 214 -9.72 -11.52 4.34
N PRO A 215 -9.66 -10.19 4.19
CA PRO A 215 -10.24 -9.24 5.14
C PRO A 215 -11.78 -9.31 5.15
N PRO A 216 -12.47 -8.64 6.09
CA PRO A 216 -13.93 -8.58 6.12
C PRO A 216 -14.54 -8.29 4.75
N GLY A 217 -15.47 -9.17 4.32
CA GLY A 217 -16.12 -9.08 3.01
C GLY A 217 -15.41 -9.80 1.86
N LYS A 218 -14.21 -10.36 2.06
CA LYS A 218 -13.47 -11.15 1.07
C LYS A 218 -13.11 -12.53 1.64
N ARG A 219 -13.40 -13.59 0.87
CA ARG A 219 -13.12 -14.98 1.30
C ARG A 219 -11.61 -15.27 1.37
N GLU A 220 -10.87 -14.79 0.38
CA GLU A 220 -9.45 -15.04 0.23
C GLU A 220 -8.75 -13.79 -0.29
N MET A 221 -7.44 -13.74 -0.05
CA MET A 221 -6.50 -12.77 -0.60
C MET A 221 -5.21 -13.50 -1.00
N ILE A 222 -4.26 -12.78 -1.61
CA ILE A 222 -3.00 -13.36 -2.08
C ILE A 222 -1.83 -12.89 -1.23
N ARG A 223 -0.99 -13.85 -0.85
CA ARG A 223 0.42 -13.62 -0.48
C ARG A 223 1.31 -14.38 -1.47
N ALA A 224 2.32 -13.73 -2.02
CA ALA A 224 3.20 -14.31 -3.03
C ALA A 224 4.67 -14.11 -2.62
N ILE A 225 5.44 -15.20 -2.57
CA ILE A 225 6.84 -15.19 -2.12
C ILE A 225 7.75 -15.35 -3.33
N LYS A 226 8.78 -14.50 -3.46
CA LYS A 226 9.80 -14.58 -4.52
C LYS A 226 10.86 -15.63 -4.20
#